data_AF-A0A2V0NKH7-F1
#
_entry.id   AF-A0A2V0NKH7-F1
#
_cell.length_a   1.000
_cell.length_b   1.000
_cell.length_c   1.000
_cell.angle_alpha   90.00
_cell.angle_beta   90.00
_cell.angle_gamma   90.00
#
_symmetry.space_group_name_H-M   'P 1'
#
loop_
_entity.id
_entity.type
_entity.pdbx_description
1 polymer ?
#
loop_
_entity_poly.entity_id
_entity_poly.type
_entity_poly.pdbx_seq_one_letter_code
_entity_poly.pdbx_strand_id
1 'polypeptide(L)'
;MVLGEAYLRGILRPPPADVKSLPKNPPHPFQTDLGFYLRQRFFKHHTPLVFGFAVAIWAFTKVDSMMSDGKKRAYDEAVAEGRSPFGHH
;
A
#
# COMPACT_ATOMS: atom_id res chain seq x y z
N MET A 1 13.50 -48.29 25.24
CA MET A 1 13.22 -46.87 25.52
C MET A 1 11.97 -46.48 24.77
N VAL A 2 10.97 -45.89 25.43
CA VAL A 2 9.79 -45.33 24.77
C VAL A 2 9.98 -43.83 24.65
N LEU A 3 9.76 -43.26 23.46
CA LEU A 3 9.83 -41.82 23.25
C LEU A 3 8.63 -41.18 23.97
N GLY A 4 8.87 -40.60 25.15
CA GLY A 4 7.81 -39.94 25.92
C GLY A 4 7.33 -38.64 25.25
N GLU A 5 6.14 -38.18 25.61
CA GLU A 5 5.52 -36.96 25.05
C GLU A 5 6.38 -35.70 25.19
N ALA A 6 7.27 -35.65 26.18
CA ALA A 6 8.22 -34.57 26.38
C ALA A 6 9.12 -34.34 25.14
N TYR A 7 9.44 -35.40 24.39
CA TYR A 7 10.26 -35.31 23.17
C TYR A 7 9.50 -34.74 21.98
N LEU A 8 8.16 -34.80 21.98
CA LEU A 8 7.32 -34.31 20.88
C LEU A 8 6.75 -32.91 21.16
N ARG A 9 6.89 -32.43 22.40
CA ARG A 9 6.32 -31.17 22.87
C ARG A 9 6.86 -29.99 22.04
N GLY A 10 5.99 -29.39 21.23
CA GLY A 10 6.30 -28.23 20.40
C GLY A 10 6.72 -28.56 18.96
N ILE A 11 6.87 -29.84 18.62
CA ILE A 11 7.20 -30.31 17.27
C ILE A 11 5.94 -30.92 16.62
N LEU A 12 5.38 -31.94 17.27
CA LEU A 12 4.16 -32.60 16.82
C LEU A 12 3.07 -32.42 17.87
N ARG A 13 1.92 -31.92 17.45
CA ARG A 13 0.73 -31.79 18.29
C ARG A 13 -0.40 -32.56 17.61
N PRO A 14 -1.15 -33.40 18.34
CA PRO A 14 -2.34 -34.05 17.79
C PRO A 14 -3.38 -32.98 17.42
N PRO A 15 -4.35 -33.32 16.55
CA PRO A 15 -5.45 -32.42 16.28
C PRO A 15 -6.19 -32.07 17.58
N PRO A 16 -6.70 -30.85 17.73
CA PRO A 16 -7.45 -30.44 18.92
C PRO A 16 -8.69 -31.32 19.10
N ALA A 17 -8.93 -31.78 20.34
CA ALA A 17 -9.98 -32.74 20.66
C ALA A 17 -11.40 -32.17 20.50
N ASP A 18 -11.57 -30.85 20.64
CA ASP A 18 -12.84 -30.15 20.41
C ASP A 18 -12.66 -29.03 19.39
N VAL A 19 -13.42 -29.11 18.30
CA VAL A 19 -13.43 -28.14 17.19
C VAL A 19 -14.06 -26.81 17.63
N LYS A 20 -14.86 -26.80 18.71
CA LYS A 20 -15.44 -25.56 19.26
C LYS A 20 -14.45 -24.78 20.12
N SER A 21 -13.35 -25.39 20.56
CA SER A 21 -12.30 -24.76 21.38
C SER A 21 -10.97 -24.64 20.62
N LEU A 22 -11.01 -24.34 19.32
CA LEU A 22 -9.81 -24.17 18.51
C LEU A 22 -8.92 -23.05 19.09
N PRO A 23 -7.60 -23.28 19.26
CA PRO A 23 -6.70 -22.23 19.68
C PRO A 23 -6.65 -21.12 18.62
N LYS A 24 -6.44 -19.87 19.07
CA LYS A 24 -6.23 -18.76 18.15
C LYS A 24 -5.04 -19.04 17.23
N ASN A 25 -5.19 -18.67 15.96
CA ASN A 25 -4.11 -18.78 14.99
C ASN A 25 -2.89 -17.97 15.48
N PRO A 26 -1.70 -18.58 15.63
CA PRO A 26 -0.52 -17.82 16.01
C PRO A 26 -0.22 -16.76 14.94
N PRO A 27 -0.01 -15.49 15.34
CA PRO A 27 0.18 -14.43 14.36
C PRO A 27 1.58 -14.53 13.73
N HIS A 28 1.65 -14.28 12.42
CA HIS A 28 2.93 -14.19 11.73
C HIS A 28 3.69 -12.92 12.21
N PRO A 29 5.03 -12.92 12.31
CA PRO A 29 5.80 -11.74 12.73
C PRO A 29 5.52 -10.45 11.95
N PHE A 30 5.11 -10.58 10.68
CA PHE A 30 4.69 -9.45 9.84
C PHE A 30 3.33 -8.85 10.21
N GLN A 31 2.47 -9.61 10.89
CA GLN A 31 1.18 -9.13 11.41
C GLN A 31 1.34 -8.47 12.78
N THR A 32 2.33 -8.89 13.56
CA THR A 32 2.55 -8.40 14.93
C THR A 32 3.35 -7.11 14.99
N ASP A 33 4.36 -6.96 14.13
CA ASP A 33 5.28 -5.82 14.16
C ASP A 33 5.52 -5.25 12.76
N LEU A 34 5.04 -4.02 12.55
CA LEU A 34 5.25 -3.29 11.31
C LEU A 34 6.74 -2.98 11.08
N GLY A 35 7.51 -2.66 12.12
CA GLY A 35 8.94 -2.42 12.02
C GLY A 35 9.72 -3.66 11.59
N PHE A 36 9.29 -4.84 12.05
CA PHE A 36 9.83 -6.12 11.57
C PHE A 36 9.49 -6.34 10.09
N TYR A 37 8.24 -6.16 9.68
CA TYR A 37 7.83 -6.25 8.28
C TYR A 37 8.60 -5.28 7.38
N LEU A 38 8.72 -4.02 7.79
CA LEU A 38 9.39 -2.98 7.01
C LEU A 38 10.85 -3.35 6.73
N ARG A 39 11.59 -3.70 7.79
CA ARG A 39 13.02 -4.07 7.70
C ARG A 39 13.26 -5.37 6.96
N GLN A 40 12.42 -6.38 7.18
CA GLN A 40 12.68 -7.73 6.65
C GLN A 40 12.09 -7.98 5.28
N ARG A 41 11.03 -7.28 4.87
CA ARG A 41 10.33 -7.57 3.61
C ARG A 41 10.06 -6.34 2.76
N PHE A 42 9.62 -5.24 3.35
CA PHE A 42 9.23 -4.05 2.58
C PHE A 42 10.43 -3.42 1.88
N PHE A 43 11.47 -3.02 2.63
CA PHE A 43 12.62 -2.33 2.03
C PHE A 43 13.46 -3.23 1.11
N LYS A 44 13.44 -4.55 1.33
CA LYS A 44 14.18 -5.51 0.50
C LYS A 44 13.52 -5.80 -0.84
N HIS A 45 12.18 -5.78 -0.90
CA HIS A 45 11.45 -6.27 -2.09
C HIS A 45 10.49 -5.25 -2.70
N HIS A 46 10.00 -4.27 -1.93
CA HIS A 46 8.91 -3.38 -2.34
C HIS A 46 9.38 -1.94 -2.60
N THR A 47 10.62 -1.59 -2.26
CA THR A 47 11.20 -0.26 -2.55
C THR A 47 11.07 0.14 -4.03
N PRO A 48 11.28 -0.75 -5.03
CA PRO A 48 11.06 -0.38 -6.44
C PRO A 48 9.60 -0.03 -6.76
N LEU A 49 8.63 -0.70 -6.12
CA LEU A 49 7.21 -0.40 -6.31
C LEU A 49 6.86 0.97 -5.72
N VAL A 50 7.34 1.26 -4.51
CA VAL A 50 7.16 2.56 -3.87
C VAL A 50 7.76 3.68 -4.70
N PHE A 51 8.95 3.45 -5.26
CA PHE A 51 9.58 4.39 -6.18
C PHE A 51 8.73 4.61 -7.44
N GLY A 52 8.20 3.55 -8.04
CA GLY A 52 7.29 3.65 -9.19
C GLY A 52 6.03 4.47 -8.87
N PHE A 53 5.42 4.27 -7.70
CA PHE A 53 4.30 5.10 -7.25
C PHE A 53 4.69 6.57 -7.09
N ALA A 54 5.85 6.86 -6.52
CA ALA A 54 6.32 8.23 -6.37
C ALA A 54 6.53 8.93 -7.72
N VAL A 55 7.11 8.23 -8.70
CA VAL A 55 7.29 8.74 -10.07
C VAL A 55 5.93 9.01 -10.73
N ALA A 56 4.97 8.10 -10.58
CA ALA A 56 3.63 8.28 -11.13
C ALA A 56 2.93 9.50 -10.52
N ILE A 57 2.95 9.64 -9.19
CA ILE A 57 2.38 10.80 -8.48
C ILE A 57 2.99 12.10 -9.01
N TRP A 58 4.32 12.15 -9.15
CA TRP A 58 5.00 13.32 -9.68
C TRP A 58 4.56 13.64 -11.11
N ALA A 59 4.47 12.63 -11.98
CA ALA A 59 4.06 12.80 -13.37
C ALA A 59 2.63 13.35 -13.48
N PHE A 60 1.67 12.78 -12.72
CA PHE A 60 0.29 13.28 -12.71
C PHE A 60 0.20 14.71 -12.17
N THR A 61 0.98 15.04 -11.13
CA THR A 61 1.04 16.41 -10.60
C THR A 61 1.54 17.40 -11.67
N LYS A 62 2.47 16.98 -12.53
CA LYS A 62 2.93 17.82 -13.65
C LYS A 62 1.88 17.97 -14.74
N VAL A 63 1.17 16.91 -15.09
CA VAL A 63 0.06 16.97 -16.05
C VAL A 63 -1.02 17.93 -15.56
N ASP A 64 -1.40 17.85 -14.28
CA ASP A 64 -2.39 18.73 -13.67
C ASP A 64 -1.94 20.20 -13.67
N SER A 65 -0.66 20.46 -13.37
CA SER A 65 -0.08 21.81 -13.47
C SER A 65 -0.17 22.34 -14.91
N MET A 66 0.22 21.55 -15.90
CA MET A 66 0.15 21.95 -17.32
C MET A 66 -1.29 22.21 -17.77
N MET A 67 -2.24 21.41 -17.29
CA MET A 67 -3.66 21.64 -17.53
C MET A 67 -4.14 22.96 -16.92
N SER A 68 -3.74 23.24 -15.67
CA SER A 68 -4.09 24.49 -14.99
C SER A 68 -3.50 25.69 -15.71
N ASP A 69 -2.23 25.61 -16.12
CA ASP A 69 -1.56 26.68 -16.86
C ASP A 69 -2.22 26.91 -18.23
N GLY A 70 -2.58 25.84 -18.94
CA GLY A 70 -3.31 25.93 -20.21
C GLY A 70 -4.68 26.59 -20.05
N LYS A 71 -5.44 26.21 -19.00
CA LYS A 71 -6.73 26.84 -18.67
C LYS A 71 -6.57 28.32 -18.35
N LYS A 72 -5.58 28.68 -17.52
CA LYS A 72 -5.29 30.07 -17.17
C LYS A 72 -4.93 30.88 -18.41
N ARG A 73 -4.08 30.34 -19.28
CA ARG A 73 -3.66 31.01 -20.50
C ARG A 73 -4.82 31.25 -21.46
N ALA A 74 -5.66 30.24 -21.69
CA ALA A 74 -6.87 30.38 -22.51
C ALA A 74 -7.86 31.40 -21.93
N TYR A 75 -7.99 31.43 -20.60
CA TYR A 75 -8.79 32.43 -19.90
C TYR A 75 -8.25 33.85 -20.12
N ASP A 76 -6.96 34.06 -19.90
CA ASP A 76 -6.30 35.37 -20.06
C ASP A 76 -6.39 35.87 -21.52
N GLU A 77 -6.22 34.98 -22.50
CA GLU A 77 -6.36 35.29 -23.94
C GLU A 77 -7.79 35.70 -24.30
N ALA A 78 -8.81 34.98 -23.83
CA ALA A 78 -10.20 35.35 -24.07
C ALA A 78 -10.56 36.72 -23.47
N VAL A 79 -10.08 37.00 -22.25
CA VAL A 79 -10.26 38.31 -21.60
C VAL A 79 -9.57 39.42 -22.40
N ALA A 80 -8.34 39.19 -22.87
CA ALA A 80 -7.61 40.17 -23.66
C ALA A 80 -8.29 40.48 -25.01
N GLU A 81 -8.93 39.49 -25.63
CA GLU A 81 -9.74 39.65 -26.85
C GLU A 81 -11.13 40.24 -26.60
N GLY A 82 -11.49 40.53 -25.34
CA GLY A 82 -12.82 41.02 -24.96
C GLY A 82 -13.93 39.98 -25.13
N ARG A 83 -13.58 38.69 -25.21
CA ARG A 83 -14.51 37.56 -25.30
C ARG A 83 -14.81 37.01 -23.92
N SER A 84 -15.97 36.35 -23.77
CA SER A 84 -16.25 35.58 -22.55
C SER A 84 -15.33 34.36 -22.48
N PRO A 85 -14.56 34.17 -21.40
CA PRO A 85 -13.71 32.99 -21.22
C PRO A 85 -14.49 31.70 -20.91
N PHE A 86 -15.78 31.83 -20.61
CA PHE A 86 -16.69 30.71 -20.41
C PHE A 86 -17.71 30.66 -21.55
N GLY A 87 -18.04 29.45 -22.01
CA GLY A 87 -19.09 29.24 -23.00
C GLY A 87 -20.43 29.77 -22.49
N HIS A 88 -21.28 30.23 -23.42
CA HIS A 88 -22.62 30.73 -23.09
C HIS A 88 -23.44 29.62 -22.42
N HIS A 89 -23.68 29.79 -21.12
CA HIS A 89 -24.72 29.11 -20.36
C HIS A 89 -25.75 30.14 -19.92
#